data_AF-A0A1U9JVJ9-F1
#
_entry.id   AF-A0A1U9JVJ9-F1
#
_cell.length_a   1.000
_cell.length_b   1.000
_cell.length_c   1.000
_cell.angle_alpha   90.00
_cell.angle_beta   90.00
_cell.angle_gamma   90.00
#
_symmetry.space_group_name_H-M   'P 1'
#
loop_
_entity.id
_entity.type
_entity.pdbx_description
1 polymer ?
#
loop_
_entity_poly.entity_id
_entity_poly.type
_entity_poly.pdbx_seq_one_letter_code
_entity_poly.pdbx_strand_id
1 'polypeptide(L)'
;MRWVLRCVAVICLIVAIAAAVFDAALSVSSARFVFVPLGEVLASLGIMAKTATWAPVTQAGGSVIAWWNHISAILLQLPTWLLFGMVSLLFFVAGYQRRA
;
A
#
# COMPACT_ATOMS: atom_id res chain seq x y z
N MET A 1 -10.71 4.67 20.50
CA MET A 1 -10.01 4.81 19.19
C MET A 1 -8.62 4.18 19.15
N ARG A 2 -7.78 4.32 20.18
CA ARG A 2 -6.38 3.82 20.20
C ARG A 2 -6.22 2.31 19.91
N TRP A 3 -7.16 1.49 20.40
CA TRP A 3 -7.19 0.05 20.13
C TRP A 3 -7.53 -0.29 18.68
N VAL A 4 -8.44 0.46 18.06
CA VAL A 4 -8.83 0.25 16.65
C VAL A 4 -7.65 0.56 15.73
N LEU A 5 -6.96 1.68 15.97
CA LEU A 5 -5.74 2.06 15.22
C LEU A 5 -4.64 0.99 15.35
N ARG A 6 -4.48 0.40 16.53
CA ARG A 6 -3.55 -0.72 16.75
C ARG A 6 -3.97 -1.99 16.00
N CYS A 7 -5.24 -2.37 16.04
CA CYS A 7 -5.72 -3.53 15.29
C CYS A 7 -5.49 -3.36 13.79
N VAL A 8 -5.81 -2.18 13.23
CA VAL A 8 -5.56 -1.87 11.82
C VAL A 8 -4.06 -1.91 11.51
N ALA A 9 -3.21 -1.34 12.37
CA ALA A 9 -1.75 -1.40 12.19
C ALA A 9 -1.23 -2.84 12.15
N VAL A 10 -1.72 -3.71 13.06
CA VAL A 10 -1.34 -5.13 13.12
C VAL A 10 -1.82 -5.88 11.88
N ILE A 11 -3.05 -5.64 11.43
CA ILE A 11 -3.57 -6.26 10.20
C ILE A 11 -2.73 -5.85 8.99
N CYS A 12 -2.44 -4.55 8.83
CA CYS A 12 -1.54 -4.08 7.78
C CYS A 12 -0.14 -4.70 7.88
N LEU A 13 0.38 -4.89 9.10
CA LEU A 13 1.68 -5.51 9.31
C LEU A 13 1.68 -6.98 8.88
N ILE A 14 0.63 -7.73 9.21
CA ILE A 14 0.50 -9.13 8.80
C ILE A 14 0.47 -9.24 7.27
N VAL A 15 -0.29 -8.37 6.59
CA VAL A 15 -0.33 -8.33 5.13
C VAL A 15 1.04 -7.98 4.55
N ALA A 16 1.75 -7.01 5.13
CA ALA A 16 3.09 -6.64 4.70
C ALA A 16 4.08 -7.81 4.82
N ILE A 17 4.06 -8.52 5.95
CA ILE A 17 4.92 -9.67 6.21
C ILE A 17 4.59 -10.80 5.24
N ALA A 18 3.32 -11.12 5.04
CA ALA A 18 2.91 -12.16 4.09
C ALA A 18 3.42 -11.84 2.68
N ALA A 19 3.21 -10.61 2.19
CA ALA A 19 3.70 -10.16 0.90
C ALA A 19 5.24 -10.23 0.80
N ALA A 20 5.96 -9.83 1.86
CA ALA A 20 7.42 -9.92 1.89
C ALA A 20 7.91 -11.37 1.78
N VAL A 21 7.23 -12.30 2.45
CA VAL A 21 7.55 -13.74 2.39
C VAL A 21 7.29 -14.29 0.99
N PHE A 22 6.17 -13.91 0.34
CA PHE A 22 5.89 -14.30 -1.03
C PHE A 22 6.94 -13.77 -2.01
N ASP A 23 7.30 -12.49 -1.92
CA ASP A 23 8.35 -11.89 -2.75
C ASP A 23 9.71 -12.56 -2.53
N ALA A 24 10.05 -12.88 -1.28
CA ALA A 24 11.27 -13.63 -0.95
C ALA A 24 11.25 -15.04 -1.53
N ALA A 25 10.12 -15.75 -1.44
CA ALA A 25 9.96 -17.09 -2.02
C ALA A 25 10.08 -17.07 -3.55
N LEU A 26 9.47 -16.08 -4.21
CA LEU A 26 9.60 -15.88 -5.65
C LEU A 26 11.03 -15.52 -6.04
N SER A 27 11.73 -14.74 -5.22
CA SER A 27 13.11 -14.38 -5.47
C SER A 27 14.06 -15.59 -5.39
N VAL A 28 13.85 -16.45 -4.39
CA VAL A 28 14.61 -17.71 -4.25
C VAL A 28 14.32 -18.65 -5.42
N SER A 29 13.05 -18.79 -5.80
CA SER A 29 12.62 -19.68 -6.90
C SER A 29 13.20 -19.26 -8.26
N SER A 30 13.25 -17.96 -8.53
CA SER A 30 13.71 -17.42 -9.82
C SER A 30 15.21 -17.10 -9.86
N ALA A 31 15.93 -17.31 -8.75
CA ALA A 31 17.32 -16.89 -8.54
C ALA A 31 17.59 -15.42 -8.93
N ARG A 32 16.55 -14.57 -8.86
CA ARG A 32 16.56 -13.15 -9.20
C ARG A 32 15.73 -12.41 -8.17
N PHE A 33 16.04 -11.15 -7.94
CA PHE A 33 15.26 -10.35 -7.01
C PHE A 33 13.92 -9.96 -7.67
N VAL A 34 12.84 -10.55 -7.18
CA VAL A 34 11.47 -10.35 -7.68
C VAL A 34 10.64 -9.68 -6.60
N PHE A 35 9.99 -8.60 -6.98
CA PHE A 35 9.03 -7.90 -6.14
C PHE A 35 7.73 -7.74 -6.90
N VAL A 36 6.61 -8.00 -6.22
CA VAL A 36 5.29 -7.81 -6.82
C VAL A 36 4.76 -6.42 -6.45
N PRO A 37 4.68 -5.49 -7.42
CA PRO A 37 4.17 -4.15 -7.18
C PRO A 37 2.68 -4.19 -6.85
N LEU A 38 2.24 -3.26 -6.01
CA LEU A 38 0.85 -3.20 -5.54
C LEU A 38 -0.15 -3.06 -6.70
N GLY A 39 0.23 -2.34 -7.76
CA GLY A 39 -0.59 -2.16 -8.95
C GLY A 39 -0.92 -3.48 -9.65
N GLU A 40 0.01 -4.42 -9.73
CA GLU A 40 -0.22 -5.74 -10.33
C GLU A 40 -1.15 -6.61 -9.47
N VAL A 41 -1.00 -6.54 -8.15
CA VAL A 41 -1.93 -7.20 -7.21
C VAL A 41 -3.35 -6.64 -7.38
N LEU A 42 -3.50 -5.32 -7.46
CA LEU A 42 -4.80 -4.68 -7.65
C LEU A 42 -5.41 -4.97 -9.04
N ALA A 43 -4.59 -5.05 -10.07
CA ALA A 43 -5.00 -5.38 -11.43
C ALA A 43 -5.51 -6.83 -11.52
N SER A 44 -4.79 -7.78 -10.91
CA SER A 44 -5.19 -9.19 -10.87
C SER A 44 -6.50 -9.43 -10.11
N LEU A 45 -6.81 -8.57 -9.13
CA LEU A 45 -8.09 -8.57 -8.40
C LEU A 45 -9.22 -7.81 -9.13
N GLY A 46 -8.96 -7.22 -10.31
CA GLY A 46 -9.93 -6.45 -11.08
C GLY A 46 -10.35 -5.11 -10.45
N ILE A 47 -9.65 -4.67 -9.40
CA ILE A 47 -9.97 -3.45 -8.65
C ILE A 47 -9.54 -2.20 -9.44
N MET A 48 -8.46 -2.32 -10.21
CA MET A 48 -7.90 -1.20 -10.98
C MET A 48 -8.83 -0.71 -12.11
N ALA A 49 -9.66 -1.60 -12.67
CA ALA A 49 -10.69 -1.23 -13.64
C ALA A 49 -11.80 -0.37 -13.01
N LYS A 50 -12.12 -0.60 -11.73
CA LYS A 50 -13.10 0.20 -10.98
C LYS A 50 -12.55 1.59 -10.65
N THR A 51 -11.24 1.72 -10.40
CA THR A 51 -10.61 3.03 -10.11
C THR A 51 -10.55 3.95 -11.32
N ALA A 52 -10.43 3.38 -12.53
CA ALA A 52 -10.42 4.14 -13.79
C ALA A 52 -11.75 4.90 -14.04
N THR A 53 -12.86 4.41 -13.51
CA THR A 53 -14.17 5.07 -13.58
C THR A 53 -14.21 6.40 -12.81
N TRP A 54 -13.27 6.62 -11.88
CA TRP A 54 -13.19 7.83 -11.05
C TRP A 54 -12.26 8.90 -11.65
N ALA A 55 -11.52 8.55 -12.71
CA ALA A 55 -10.60 9.44 -13.40
C ALA A 55 -11.23 10.77 -13.86
N PRO A 56 -12.48 10.82 -14.37
CA PRO A 56 -13.11 12.09 -14.77
C PRO A 56 -13.30 13.06 -13.60
N VAL A 57 -13.58 12.55 -12.39
CA VAL A 57 -13.77 13.36 -11.18
C VAL A 57 -12.45 13.98 -10.73
N THR A 58 -11.33 13.29 -10.96
CA THR A 58 -10.00 13.80 -10.60
C THR A 58 -9.47 14.86 -11.55
N GLN A 59 -9.88 14.89 -12.82
CA GLN A 59 -9.44 15.90 -13.78
C GLN A 59 -10.10 17.27 -13.57
N ALA A 60 -11.29 17.32 -12.96
CA ALA A 60 -11.95 18.57 -12.56
C ALA A 60 -11.35 19.17 -11.26
N GLY A 61 -10.51 18.41 -10.58
CA GLY A 61 -9.85 18.81 -9.35
C GLY A 61 -8.63 19.67 -9.62
N GLY A 62 -8.53 20.85 -9.00
CA GLY A 62 -7.35 21.73 -9.08
C GLY A 62 -6.03 21.07 -8.63
N SER A 63 -4.95 21.85 -8.49
CA SER A 63 -3.58 21.32 -8.35
C SER A 63 -3.40 20.22 -7.30
N VAL A 64 -4.08 20.28 -6.15
CA VAL A 64 -4.05 19.28 -5.07
C VAL A 64 -4.39 17.86 -5.57
N ILE A 65 -5.35 17.74 -6.48
CA ILE A 65 -5.80 16.44 -6.99
C ILE A 65 -4.81 15.91 -8.05
N ALA A 66 -4.16 16.79 -8.81
CA ALA A 66 -3.06 16.41 -9.70
C ALA A 66 -1.84 15.88 -8.90
N TRP A 67 -1.50 16.52 -7.77
CA TRP A 67 -0.46 16.03 -6.86
C TRP A 67 -0.82 14.66 -6.28
N TRP A 68 -2.07 14.45 -5.87
CA TRP A 68 -2.54 13.14 -5.39
C TRP A 68 -2.48 12.05 -6.46
N ASN A 69 -2.87 12.36 -7.70
CA ASN A 69 -2.77 11.43 -8.83
C ASN A 69 -1.30 11.04 -9.11
N HIS A 70 -0.37 11.99 -9.01
CA HIS A 70 1.05 11.70 -9.19
C HIS A 70 1.61 10.82 -8.07
N ILE A 71 1.31 11.14 -6.81
CA ILE A 71 1.77 10.36 -5.64
C ILE A 71 1.19 8.94 -5.68
N SER A 72 -0.09 8.80 -6.00
CA SER A 72 -0.73 7.48 -6.10
C SER A 72 -0.11 6.64 -7.22
N ALA A 73 0.17 7.21 -8.40
CA ALA A 73 0.86 6.48 -9.47
C ALA A 73 2.22 5.93 -9.03
N ILE A 74 3.00 6.69 -8.25
CA ILE A 74 4.26 6.23 -7.69
C ILE A 74 4.02 5.11 -6.68
N LEU A 75 3.07 5.28 -5.75
CA LEU A 75 2.72 4.28 -4.74
C LEU A 75 2.31 2.94 -5.34
N LEU A 76 1.62 2.93 -6.49
CA LEU A 76 1.22 1.67 -7.16
C LEU A 76 2.41 0.88 -7.73
N GLN A 77 3.56 1.54 -7.98
CA GLN A 77 4.77 0.89 -8.47
C GLN A 77 5.65 0.35 -7.33
N LEU A 78 5.39 0.76 -6.09
CA LEU A 78 6.17 0.27 -4.94
C LEU A 78 5.83 -1.18 -4.62
N PRO A 79 6.79 -1.93 -4.04
CA PRO A 79 6.55 -3.28 -3.54
C PRO A 79 5.44 -3.27 -2.50
N THR A 80 4.52 -4.24 -2.60
CA THR A 80 3.35 -4.35 -1.73
C THR A 80 3.74 -4.37 -0.25
N TRP A 81 4.77 -5.14 0.12
CA TRP A 81 5.24 -5.24 1.50
C TRP A 81 5.76 -3.92 2.06
N LEU A 82 6.45 -3.13 1.23
CA LEU A 82 7.06 -1.88 1.66
C LEU A 82 5.98 -0.83 1.95
N LEU A 83 4.98 -0.75 1.08
CA LEU A 83 3.87 0.19 1.23
C LEU A 83 3.02 -0.14 2.47
N PHE A 84 2.60 -1.40 2.64
CA PHE A 84 1.83 -1.80 3.83
C PHE A 84 2.66 -1.72 5.12
N GLY A 85 3.97 -2.00 5.06
CA GLY A 85 4.88 -1.82 6.19
C GLY A 85 4.97 -0.36 6.64
N MET A 86 5.13 0.57 5.70
CA MET A 86 5.13 2.01 6.00
C MET A 86 3.81 2.49 6.60
N VAL A 87 2.68 2.07 6.03
CA VAL A 87 1.34 2.41 6.55
C VAL A 87 1.13 1.85 7.95
N SER A 88 1.54 0.60 8.18
CA SER A 88 1.49 -0.01 9.51
C SER A 88 2.31 0.78 10.53
N LEU A 89 3.54 1.16 10.17
CA LEU A 89 4.42 1.93 11.03
C LEU A 89 3.83 3.30 11.35
N LEU A 90 3.23 3.98 10.36
CA LEU A 90 2.55 5.26 10.55
C LEU A 90 1.40 5.14 11.56
N PHE A 91 0.53 4.13 11.40
CA PHE A 91 -0.57 3.88 12.33
C PHE A 91 -0.08 3.47 13.73
N PHE A 92 0.98 2.69 13.80
CA PHE A 92 1.58 2.27 15.07
C PHE A 92 2.12 3.48 15.84
N VAL A 93 2.91 4.35 15.18
CA VAL A 93 3.48 5.56 15.78
C VAL A 93 2.38 6.55 16.17
N ALA A 94 1.37 6.76 15.30
CA ALA A 94 0.23 7.62 15.61
C ALA A 94 -0.57 7.10 16.82
N GLY A 95 -0.72 5.77 16.96
CA GLY A 95 -1.33 5.15 18.13
C GLY A 95 -0.46 5.18 19.40
N TYR A 96 0.86 5.36 19.23
CA TYR A 96 1.85 5.35 20.31
C TYR A 96 1.93 6.69 21.07
N GLN A 97 1.41 7.80 20.52
CA GLN A 97 1.56 9.10 21.18
C GLN A 97 0.88 9.16 22.56
N ARG A 98 1.77 9.33 23.56
CA ARG A 98 1.62 9.71 24.98
C ARG A 98 1.15 8.64 25.97
N ARG A 99 2.10 7.87 26.50
CA ARG A 99 2.36 7.82 27.96
C ARG A 99 3.56 8.75 28.19
N ALA A 100 3.29 10.03 28.35
CA ALA A 100 4.22 11.01 28.89
C ALA A 100 3.38 11.94 29.77
#